data_AF-A0A821MVC7-F1
#
_entry.id   AF-A0A821MVC7-F1
#
_cell.length_a   1.000
_cell.length_b   1.000
_cell.length_c   1.000
_cell.angle_alpha   90.00
_cell.angle_beta   90.00
_cell.angle_gamma   90.00
#
_symmetry.space_group_name_H-M   'P 1'
#
loop_
_entity.id
_entity.type
_entity.pdbx_description
1 polymer ?
#
loop_
_entity_poly.entity_id
_entity_poly.type
_entity_poly.pdbx_seq_one_letter_code
_entity_poly.pdbx_strand_id
1 'polypeptide(L)'
;MGDYSTALKFYEQAIDIQEKYLPPKHPDLASSYANFGSIHSSMGDKSKALEYYQKALDIRELYFPTNHPDKANSYNCIGSVYH
;
A
#
# COMPACT_ATOMS: atom_id res chain seq x y z
N MET A 1 2.68 -7.68 20.61
CA MET A 1 3.55 -7.31 19.48
C MET A 1 3.15 -8.19 18.32
N GLY A 2 2.52 -7.63 17.29
CA GLY A 2 2.18 -8.38 16.09
C GLY A 2 3.46 -8.85 15.42
N ASP A 3 3.44 -10.05 14.84
CA ASP A 3 4.57 -10.55 14.08
C ASP A 3 4.59 -9.89 12.70
N TYR A 4 5.10 -8.65 12.66
CA TYR A 4 5.22 -7.86 11.44
C TYR A 4 6.03 -8.59 10.37
N SER A 5 7.01 -9.40 10.76
CA SER A 5 7.84 -10.20 9.85
C SER A 5 7.00 -11.23 9.11
N THR A 6 6.12 -11.93 9.83
CA THR A 6 5.19 -12.88 9.24
C THR A 6 4.16 -12.19 8.35
N ALA A 7 3.63 -11.03 8.78
CA ALA A 7 2.70 -10.26 7.97
C ALA A 7 3.34 -9.78 6.65
N LEU A 8 4.56 -9.25 6.70
CA LEU A 8 5.30 -8.82 5.51
C LEU A 8 5.49 -9.97 4.51
N LYS A 9 5.86 -11.17 4.97
CA LYS A 9 6.00 -12.34 4.10
C LYS A 9 4.72 -12.66 3.35
N PHE A 10 3.57 -12.66 4.02
CA PHE A 10 2.31 -12.96 3.36
C PHE A 10 1.88 -11.87 2.38
N TYR A 11 2.08 -10.60 2.71
CA TYR A 11 1.79 -9.51 1.76
C TYR A 11 2.76 -9.49 0.58
N GLU A 12 4.04 -9.82 0.77
CA GLU A 12 5.01 -9.95 -0.31
C GLU A 12 4.63 -11.08 -1.27
N GLN A 13 4.22 -12.24 -0.74
CA GLN A 13 3.68 -13.33 -1.56
C GLN A 13 2.41 -12.92 -2.33
N ALA A 14 1.52 -12.15 -1.70
CA ALA A 14 0.32 -11.65 -2.38
C ALA A 14 0.68 -10.69 -3.52
N ILE A 15 1.64 -9.79 -3.30
CA ILE A 15 2.14 -8.85 -4.32
C ILE A 15 2.79 -9.63 -5.47
N ASP A 16 3.64 -10.61 -5.20
CA ASP A 16 4.31 -11.42 -6.25
C ASP A 16 3.28 -12.15 -7.14
N ILE A 17 2.26 -12.76 -6.53
CA ILE A 17 1.17 -13.40 -7.28
C ILE A 17 0.40 -12.35 -8.10
N GLN A 18 0.05 -11.22 -7.49
CA GLN A 18 -0.69 -10.16 -8.18
C GLN A 18 0.11 -9.56 -9.34
N GLU A 19 1.40 -9.28 -9.17
CA GLU A 19 2.28 -8.75 -10.23
C GLU A 19 2.47 -9.75 -11.37
N LYS A 20 2.46 -11.05 -11.08
CA LYS A 20 2.61 -12.11 -12.09
C LYS A 20 1.35 -12.34 -12.91
N TYR A 21 0.17 -12.23 -12.32
CA TYR A 21 -1.10 -12.64 -12.95
C TYR A 21 -2.05 -11.50 -13.28
N LEU A 22 -1.86 -10.31 -12.70
CA LEU A 22 -2.69 -9.14 -13.00
C LEU A 22 -1.98 -8.19 -13.96
N PRO A 23 -2.74 -7.42 -14.76
CA PRO A 23 -2.17 -6.33 -15.53
C PRO A 23 -1.38 -5.36 -14.62
N PRO A 24 -0.31 -4.73 -15.15
CA PRO A 24 0.41 -3.70 -14.41
C PRO A 24 -0.56 -2.65 -13.85
N LYS A 25 -0.35 -2.27 -12.59
CA LYS A 25 -1.19 -1.30 -11.87
C LYS A 25 -2.64 -1.73 -11.66
N HIS A 26 -2.95 -3.02 -11.59
CA HIS A 26 -4.30 -3.47 -11.22
C HIS A 26 -4.75 -2.91 -9.84
N PRO A 27 -6.01 -2.50 -9.64
CA PRO A 27 -6.50 -1.95 -8.37
C PRO A 27 -6.19 -2.81 -7.14
N ASP A 28 -6.19 -4.13 -7.26
CA ASP A 28 -5.86 -5.04 -6.15
C ASP A 28 -4.42 -4.89 -5.63
N LEU A 29 -3.47 -4.50 -6.49
CA LEU A 29 -2.10 -4.19 -6.08
C LEU A 29 -2.06 -2.96 -5.16
N ALA A 30 -2.96 -1.99 -5.34
CA ALA A 30 -3.02 -0.81 -4.49
C ALA A 30 -3.34 -1.16 -3.04
N SER A 31 -4.25 -2.10 -2.83
CA SER A 31 -4.60 -2.58 -1.49
C SER A 31 -3.43 -3.31 -0.84
N SER A 32 -2.73 -4.17 -1.58
CA SER A 32 -1.54 -4.87 -1.08
C SER A 32 -0.41 -3.91 -0.73
N TYR A 33 -0.10 -2.94 -1.59
CA TYR A 33 0.90 -1.91 -1.28
C TYR A 33 0.50 -1.04 -0.08
N ALA A 34 -0.78 -0.66 0.05
CA ALA A 34 -1.23 0.10 1.22
C ALA A 34 -1.04 -0.69 2.53
N ASN A 35 -1.32 -1.99 2.53
CA ASN A 35 -1.09 -2.84 3.69
C ASN A 35 0.41 -2.98 4.03
N PHE A 36 1.25 -3.12 3.01
CA PHE A 36 2.70 -3.16 3.17
C PHE A 36 3.24 -1.86 3.79
N GLY A 37 2.75 -0.71 3.29
CA GLY A 37 3.07 0.61 3.84
C GLY A 37 2.63 0.75 5.30
N SER A 38 1.46 0.22 5.67
CA SER A 38 0.95 0.23 7.05
C SER A 38 1.81 -0.57 8.02
N ILE A 39 2.35 -1.71 7.59
CA ILE A 39 3.27 -2.47 8.43
C ILE A 39 4.57 -1.71 8.63
N HIS A 40 5.14 -1.16 7.56
CA HIS A 40 6.37 -0.36 7.66
C HIS A 40 6.19 0.88 8.55
N SER A 41 5.04 1.56 8.45
CA SER A 41 4.69 2.66 9.35
C SER A 41 4.64 2.20 10.80
N SER A 42 4.00 1.04 11.07
CA SER A 42 3.92 0.45 12.41
C SER A 42 5.27 -0.01 12.97
N MET A 43 6.23 -0.32 12.09
CA MET A 43 7.62 -0.64 12.44
C MET A 43 8.50 0.62 12.60
N GLY A 44 7.98 1.81 12.31
CA GLY A 44 8.74 3.07 12.32
C GLY A 44 9.57 3.34 11.07
N ASP A 45 9.49 2.48 10.04
CA ASP A 45 10.15 2.68 8.75
C ASP A 45 9.31 3.62 7.87
N LYS A 46 9.39 4.91 8.18
CA LYS A 46 8.65 5.98 7.50
C LYS A 46 8.98 6.04 6.00
N SER A 47 10.24 5.80 5.62
CA SER A 47 10.69 5.86 4.23
C SER A 47 10.03 4.78 3.38
N LYS A 48 10.06 3.52 3.82
CA LYS A 48 9.35 2.45 3.09
C LYS A 48 7.84 2.64 3.14
N ALA A 49 7.28 3.07 4.27
CA ALA A 49 5.86 3.35 4.37
C ALA A 49 5.39 4.33 3.27
N LEU A 50 6.10 5.45 3.12
CA LEU A 50 5.80 6.45 2.08
C LEU A 50 5.93 5.86 0.67
N GLU A 51 6.97 5.09 0.39
CA GLU A 51 7.15 4.47 -0.93
C GLU A 51 5.95 3.60 -1.32
N TYR A 52 5.51 2.73 -0.41
CA TYR A 52 4.40 1.82 -0.69
C TYR A 52 3.04 2.52 -0.71
N TYR A 53 2.82 3.52 0.15
CA TYR A 53 1.61 4.34 0.08
C TYR A 53 1.53 5.15 -1.21
N GLN A 54 2.66 5.64 -1.73
CA GLN A 54 2.70 6.34 -3.01
C GLN A 54 2.39 5.39 -4.16
N LYS A 55 2.96 4.18 -4.19
CA LYS A 55 2.59 3.15 -5.19
C LYS A 55 1.09 2.83 -5.17
N ALA A 56 0.50 2.73 -3.99
CA ALA A 56 -0.94 2.52 -3.85
C ALA A 56 -1.75 3.71 -4.39
N LEU A 57 -1.33 4.94 -4.08
CA LEU A 57 -1.96 6.16 -4.57
C LEU A 57 -1.90 6.25 -6.09
N ASP A 58 -0.73 6.02 -6.70
CA ASP A 58 -0.52 6.11 -8.15
C ASP A 58 -1.47 5.16 -8.91
N ILE A 59 -1.73 3.97 -8.37
CA ILE A 59 -2.69 3.04 -8.93
C ILE A 59 -4.11 3.57 -8.76
N ARG A 60 -4.49 3.98 -7.55
CA ARG A 60 -5.84 4.51 -7.26
C ARG A 60 -6.14 5.74 -8.10
N GLU A 61 -5.14 6.57 -8.39
CA GLU A 61 -5.26 7.75 -9.25
C GLU A 61 -5.70 7.44 -10.67
N LEU A 62 -5.25 6.30 -11.23
CA LEU A 62 -5.57 5.87 -12.58
C LEU A 62 -6.99 5.30 -12.72
N TYR A 63 -7.49 4.59 -11.71
CA TYR A 63 -8.74 3.81 -11.82
C TYR A 63 -9.94 4.47 -11.16
N PHE A 64 -9.73 5.31 -10.15
CA PHE A 64 -10.82 5.88 -9.38
C PHE A 64 -11.06 7.36 -9.68
N PRO A 65 -12.31 7.85 -9.57
CA PRO A 65 -12.58 9.28 -9.63
C PRO A 65 -11.96 10.01 -8.42
N THR A 66 -11.81 11.33 -8.52
CA THR A 66 -11.14 12.16 -7.51
C THR A 66 -11.75 12.03 -6.10
N ASN A 67 -13.06 11.80 -6.01
CA ASN A 67 -13.80 11.67 -4.75
C ASN A 67 -13.88 10.25 -4.20
N HIS A 68 -13.12 9.30 -4.75
CA HIS A 68 -13.18 7.91 -4.30
C HIS A 68 -12.56 7.74 -2.90
N PRO A 69 -13.22 7.01 -1.98
CA PRO A 69 -12.73 6.81 -0.61
C PRO A 69 -11.31 6.27 -0.53
N ASP A 70 -10.91 5.39 -1.45
CA ASP A 70 -9.56 4.82 -1.44
C ASP A 70 -8.45 5.83 -1.73
N LYS A 71 -8.72 6.87 -2.53
CA LYS A 71 -7.77 7.98 -2.73
C LYS A 71 -7.62 8.78 -1.44
N ALA A 72 -8.73 9.13 -0.79
CA ALA A 72 -8.73 9.81 0.49
C ALA A 72 -7.96 9.00 1.55
N ASN A 73 -8.15 7.67 1.57
CA ASN A 73 -7.42 6.78 2.46
C ASN A 73 -5.91 6.81 2.19
N SER A 74 -5.48 6.75 0.93
CA SER A 74 -4.05 6.90 0.58
C SER A 74 -3.45 8.21 1.09
N TYR A 75 -4.12 9.35 0.90
CA TYR A 75 -3.63 10.64 1.41
C TYR A 75 -3.57 10.67 2.94
N ASN A 76 -4.56 10.10 3.63
CA ASN A 76 -4.55 9.99 5.09
C ASN A 76 -3.37 9.14 5.58
N CYS A 77 -3.11 8.00 4.94
CA CYS A 77 -1.96 7.15 5.25
C CYS A 77 -0.64 7.89 5.05
N ILE A 78 -0.45 8.58 3.92
CA ILE A 78 0.75 9.39 3.66
C ILE A 78 0.89 10.49 4.72
N GLY A 79 -0.18 11.22 5.01
CA GLY A 79 -0.21 12.26 6.04
C GLY A 79 0.17 11.74 7.43
N SER A 80 -0.31 10.55 7.78
CA SER A 80 0.01 9.92 9.07
C SER A 80 1.48 9.57 9.24
N VAL A 81 2.23 9.35 8.15
CA VAL A 81 3.67 9.08 8.22
C VAL A 81 4.47 10.36 8.54
N TYR A 82 3.97 11.52 8.09
CA TYR A 82 4.59 12.82 8.37
C TYR A 82 4.29 13.37 9.77
N HIS A 83 3.29 12.81 10.48
CA HIS A 83 3.03 13.10 11.88
C HIS A 83 4.09 12.44 12.79
#